data_AF-A0AAD5G941-F1
#
_entry.id   AF-A0AAD5G941-F1
#
_cell.length_a   1.000
_cell.length_b   1.000
_cell.length_c   1.000
_cell.angle_alpha   90.00
_cell.angle_beta   90.00
_cell.angle_gamma   90.00
#
_symmetry.space_group_name_H-M   'P 1'
#
loop_
_entity.id
_entity.type
_entity.pdbx_description
1 polymer ?
#
loop_
_entity_poly.entity_id
_entity_poly.type
_entity_poly.pdbx_seq_one_letter_code
_entity_poly.pdbx_strand_id
1 'polypeptide(L)'
;MELDLLRSNLSRVRIPEPTNRIYKQECCISFQTPSSEGGLFVDMNTFLAFGKDYVGWNFEKTGNPVYLHIKQTKKPIPEDRPLKKPTLLAIGVDGGFDNQEPEYDETYNIVILPDYATFPFPSVALPEKVRLAVDAILIAEGAERKEQIASWTADKKQISEHALTLKQIDNGVKIPPSGWKCAKCDKTENLWLNLTDGMILCGRKLWDGSGGNNHAIEHYNETHYPLAVKLGTITSDLEGADVFSYPEDESVTDPLLADHLAFFGIDFSSLQKTEMTTAEKELDQNTNFDWNRIQESGQEVEPLFGPGYTGLTNLVIRFLHVSYRPTFARYYRNQSLKMAFDIAPADPTVDLNMQLTKLAHGLLSDIVSQLASMGFNHLHCQKAAINTSNAGVEEAMNWLLSHMDDPDIDAPIQSEAKNEADPSKVATLVSFGFDEEIARKALKASGGDIEKATDWIFNPSAAASGPDAATSSSVDAPLSDGDGKYRLIGLVSHMGTSTQCGHYVAHVYKEGRWVIFNDDKVGVSKNPPKDMAYLYFYERIQS
;
A
#
# COMPACT_ATOMS: atom_id res chain seq x y z
N MET A 1 12.38 34.22 -27.73
CA MET A 1 12.53 32.91 -28.39
C MET A 1 11.89 31.80 -27.54
N GLU A 2 12.33 31.57 -26.31
CA GLU A 2 11.75 30.48 -25.47
C GLU A 2 10.32 30.78 -24.97
N LEU A 3 9.99 32.02 -24.59
CA LEU A 3 8.60 32.39 -24.26
C LEU A 3 7.64 32.30 -25.47
N ASP A 4 8.16 32.49 -26.68
CA ASP A 4 7.38 32.40 -27.91
C ASP A 4 7.02 30.94 -28.21
N LEU A 5 7.88 29.99 -27.79
CA LEU A 5 7.60 28.55 -27.80
C LEU A 5 6.48 28.17 -26.84
N LEU A 6 6.42 28.78 -25.64
CA LEU A 6 5.28 28.58 -24.74
C LEU A 6 3.98 29.12 -25.34
N ARG A 7 4.05 30.30 -25.97
CA ARG A 7 2.89 30.95 -26.61
C ARG A 7 2.33 30.14 -27.78
N SER A 8 3.19 29.52 -28.59
CA SER A 8 2.75 28.67 -29.71
C SER A 8 2.05 27.39 -29.24
N ASN A 9 2.33 26.93 -28.03
CA ASN A 9 1.76 25.71 -27.44
C ASN A 9 0.56 25.95 -26.52
N LEU A 10 0.04 27.19 -26.41
CA LEU A 10 -1.09 27.52 -25.53
C LEU A 10 -2.40 26.78 -25.86
N SER A 11 -2.56 26.31 -27.10
CA SER A 11 -3.70 25.47 -27.50
C SER A 11 -3.67 24.09 -26.83
N ARG A 12 -2.49 23.62 -26.41
CA ARG A 12 -2.26 22.34 -25.72
C ARG A 12 -2.30 22.45 -24.20
N VAL A 13 -2.54 23.64 -23.64
CA VAL A 13 -2.77 23.83 -22.20
C VAL A 13 -4.27 23.88 -21.95
N ARG A 14 -4.76 23.13 -20.97
CA ARG A 14 -6.15 23.18 -20.49
C ARG A 14 -6.19 23.66 -19.05
N ILE A 15 -7.25 24.39 -18.72
CA ILE A 15 -7.56 24.73 -17.34
C ILE A 15 -8.44 23.59 -16.81
N PRO A 16 -8.05 22.92 -15.70
CA PRO A 16 -8.86 21.85 -15.12
C PRO A 16 -10.26 22.32 -14.72
N GLU A 17 -11.26 21.50 -15.02
CA GLU A 17 -12.63 21.63 -14.53
C GLU A 17 -12.84 20.77 -13.27
N PRO A 18 -13.84 21.05 -12.42
CA PRO A 18 -14.08 20.31 -11.18
C PRO A 18 -14.28 18.79 -11.33
N THR A 19 -14.67 18.33 -12.53
CA THR A 19 -14.88 16.91 -12.85
C THR A 19 -13.60 16.20 -13.31
N ASN A 20 -12.51 16.93 -13.56
CA ASN A 20 -11.27 16.34 -14.03
C ASN A 20 -10.48 15.69 -12.90
N ARG A 21 -9.91 14.52 -13.19
CA ARG A 21 -8.96 13.84 -12.30
C ARG A 21 -7.59 14.46 -12.51
N ILE A 22 -6.97 14.91 -11.42
CA ILE A 22 -5.68 15.58 -11.44
C ILE A 22 -4.73 14.74 -10.60
N TYR A 23 -3.70 14.20 -11.26
CA TYR A 23 -2.63 13.46 -10.61
C TYR A 23 -1.47 14.42 -10.34
N LYS A 24 -0.97 14.42 -9.11
CA LYS A 24 0.14 15.29 -8.68
C LYS A 24 0.93 14.78 -7.49
N GLN A 25 0.60 13.59 -6.98
CA GLN A 25 1.26 12.99 -5.82
C GLN A 25 2.14 11.81 -6.23
N GLU A 26 1.78 11.10 -7.30
CA GLU A 26 2.53 9.93 -7.76
C GLU A 26 2.53 9.83 -9.29
N CYS A 27 3.62 9.28 -9.84
CA CYS A 27 3.73 8.96 -11.26
C CYS A 27 2.69 7.90 -11.68
N CYS A 28 2.08 8.05 -12.85
CA CYS A 28 1.12 7.07 -13.36
C CYS A 28 1.77 5.75 -13.83
N ILE A 29 3.11 5.73 -14.00
CA ILE A 29 3.90 4.59 -14.56
C ILE A 29 4.83 3.96 -13.50
N SER A 30 5.30 4.74 -12.53
CA SER A 30 6.21 4.33 -11.46
C SER A 30 5.70 4.83 -10.10
N PHE A 31 6.43 4.58 -9.01
CA PHE A 31 6.12 5.11 -7.69
C PHE A 31 6.90 6.40 -7.35
N GLN A 32 7.43 7.10 -8.37
CA GLN A 32 8.10 8.39 -8.16
C GLN A 32 7.07 9.45 -7.71
N THR A 33 7.47 10.30 -6.77
CA THR A 33 6.65 11.36 -6.16
C THR A 33 7.33 12.72 -6.36
N PRO A 34 6.69 13.85 -5.99
CA PRO A 34 7.35 15.15 -6.05
C PRO A 34 8.64 15.22 -5.21
N SER A 35 8.77 14.40 -4.17
CA SER A 35 9.97 14.31 -3.32
C SER A 35 11.13 13.52 -3.95
N SER A 36 10.89 12.80 -5.05
CA SER A 36 11.97 12.08 -5.77
C SER A 36 12.93 13.05 -6.48
N GLU A 37 14.19 12.65 -6.72
CA GLU A 37 15.25 13.48 -7.33
C GLU A 37 14.79 14.32 -8.54
N GLY A 38 14.09 13.67 -9.47
CA GLY A 38 13.62 14.27 -10.71
C GLY A 38 12.34 15.09 -10.58
N GLY A 39 11.68 15.07 -9.42
CA GLY A 39 10.33 15.59 -9.22
C GLY A 39 9.29 14.89 -10.09
N LEU A 40 8.13 15.54 -10.19
CA LEU A 40 6.97 15.01 -10.89
C LEU A 40 6.48 16.00 -11.96
N PHE A 41 6.18 15.52 -13.15
CA PHE A 41 5.75 16.31 -14.30
C PHE A 41 4.28 16.05 -14.59
N VAL A 42 3.42 17.04 -14.34
CA VAL A 42 1.99 16.98 -14.61
C VAL A 42 1.71 17.54 -16.00
N ASP A 43 1.16 16.74 -16.90
CA ASP A 43 0.75 17.17 -18.25
C ASP A 43 -0.37 18.22 -18.12
N MET A 44 -0.14 19.43 -18.63
CA MET A 44 -1.10 20.53 -18.52
C MET A 44 -2.34 20.38 -19.42
N ASN A 45 -2.45 19.29 -20.17
CA ASN A 45 -3.60 18.96 -21.01
C ASN A 45 -4.46 17.81 -20.43
N THR A 46 -3.78 16.74 -19.99
CA THR A 46 -4.43 15.51 -19.49
C THR A 46 -4.49 15.43 -17.97
N PHE A 47 -3.68 16.22 -17.27
CA PHE A 47 -3.52 16.24 -15.82
C PHE A 47 -3.00 14.92 -15.22
N LEU A 48 -2.36 14.09 -16.06
CA LEU A 48 -1.61 12.91 -15.65
C LEU A 48 -0.21 13.31 -15.20
N ALA A 49 0.33 12.59 -14.23
CA ALA A 49 1.64 12.86 -13.65
C ALA A 49 2.66 11.79 -14.06
N PHE A 50 3.86 12.23 -14.43
CA PHE A 50 4.95 11.36 -14.87
C PHE A 50 6.25 11.75 -14.20
N GLY A 51 7.04 10.77 -13.77
CA GLY A 51 8.40 11.04 -13.32
C GLY A 51 9.32 11.41 -14.48
N LYS A 52 10.50 11.94 -14.16
CA LYS A 52 11.50 12.43 -15.12
C LYS A 52 11.84 11.43 -16.23
N ASP A 53 11.92 10.14 -15.91
CA ASP A 53 12.29 9.10 -16.87
C ASP A 53 11.16 8.72 -17.83
N TYR A 54 9.92 9.10 -17.50
CA TYR A 54 8.71 8.64 -18.19
C TYR A 54 7.95 9.76 -18.89
N VAL A 55 8.21 11.03 -18.54
CA VAL A 55 7.56 12.20 -19.18
C VAL A 55 7.78 12.25 -20.69
N GLY A 56 8.97 11.82 -21.16
CA GLY A 56 9.27 11.70 -22.59
C GLY A 56 8.34 10.71 -23.32
N TRP A 57 7.95 9.61 -22.67
CA TRP A 57 7.03 8.63 -23.27
C TRP A 57 5.63 9.20 -23.44
N ASN A 58 5.15 10.01 -22.48
CA ASN A 58 3.87 10.70 -22.63
C ASN A 58 3.92 11.72 -23.77
N PHE A 59 5.02 12.48 -23.90
CA PHE A 59 5.22 13.41 -25.00
C PHE A 59 5.20 12.71 -26.36
N GLU A 60 5.90 11.57 -26.51
CA GLU A 60 5.86 10.76 -27.72
C GLU A 60 4.45 10.26 -28.07
N LYS A 61 3.70 9.81 -27.07
CA LYS A 61 2.38 9.21 -27.25
C LYS A 61 1.27 10.23 -27.54
N THR A 62 1.30 11.38 -26.86
CA THR A 62 0.23 12.39 -26.91
C THR A 62 0.57 13.60 -27.78
N GLY A 63 1.85 13.87 -27.98
CA GLY A 63 2.35 15.11 -28.58
C GLY A 63 2.14 16.35 -27.70
N ASN A 64 1.82 16.20 -26.40
CA ASN A 64 1.63 17.31 -25.47
C ASN A 64 3.00 17.80 -24.94
N PRO A 65 3.42 19.05 -25.23
CA PRO A 65 4.76 19.51 -24.90
C PRO A 65 4.87 20.23 -23.56
N VAL A 66 3.77 20.68 -22.95
CA VAL A 66 3.80 21.58 -21.77
C VAL A 66 3.42 20.83 -20.50
N TYR A 67 4.32 20.85 -19.52
CA TYR A 67 4.18 20.16 -18.23
C TYR A 67 4.41 21.11 -17.06
N LEU A 68 3.69 20.92 -15.97
CA LEU A 68 3.99 21.50 -14.66
C LEU A 68 4.91 20.55 -13.90
N HIS A 69 6.15 20.97 -13.66
CA HIS A 69 7.12 20.26 -12.84
C HIS A 69 6.96 20.67 -11.37
N ILE A 70 6.73 19.69 -10.50
CA ILE A 70 6.58 19.83 -9.05
C ILE A 70 7.73 19.09 -8.39
N LYS A 71 8.53 19.79 -7.58
CA LYS A 71 9.61 19.17 -6.81
C LYS A 71 9.56 19.61 -5.35
N GLN A 72 9.54 18.64 -4.45
CA GLN A 72 9.61 18.80 -3.00
C GLN A 72 11.05 18.58 -2.54
N THR A 73 11.52 19.45 -1.65
CA THR A 73 12.86 19.38 -1.07
C THR A 73 12.73 19.49 0.44
N LYS A 74 13.32 18.54 1.17
CA LYS A 74 13.24 18.53 2.64
C LYS A 74 13.98 19.74 3.22
N LYS A 75 13.34 20.48 4.13
CA LYS A 75 13.99 21.61 4.82
C LYS A 75 15.10 21.08 5.74
N PRO A 76 16.30 21.69 5.71
CA PRO A 76 17.34 21.35 6.67
C PRO A 76 16.90 21.78 8.07
N ILE A 77 16.91 20.84 9.02
CA ILE A 77 16.61 21.12 10.42
C ILE A 77 17.83 21.84 11.02
N PRO A 78 17.69 23.02 11.66
CA PRO A 78 18.81 23.67 12.35
C PRO A 78 19.37 22.76 13.46
N GLU A 79 20.69 22.54 13.48
CA GLU A 79 21.38 21.65 14.44
C GLU A 79 21.24 22.08 15.92
N ASP A 80 20.75 23.30 16.20
CA ASP A 80 20.77 23.92 17.53
C ASP A 80 19.46 23.74 18.33
N ARG A 81 18.66 22.69 18.04
CA ARG A 81 17.47 22.38 18.84
C ARG A 81 17.86 21.45 20.00
N PRO A 82 17.87 21.90 21.27
CA PRO A 82 18.14 21.02 22.39
C PRO A 82 17.07 19.92 22.47
N LEU A 83 17.50 18.66 22.38
CA LEU A 83 16.69 17.47 22.59
C LEU A 83 16.10 17.47 24.01
N LYS A 84 14.96 18.14 24.21
CA LYS A 84 14.18 17.99 25.44
C LYS A 84 13.58 16.59 25.44
N LYS A 85 13.93 15.78 26.44
CA LYS A 85 13.26 14.50 26.68
C LYS A 85 11.77 14.78 26.94
N PRO A 86 10.83 14.11 26.24
CA PRO A 86 9.41 14.33 26.45
C PRO A 86 9.02 13.94 27.88
N THR A 87 8.17 14.76 28.50
CA THR A 87 7.66 14.58 29.88
C THR A 87 6.19 14.14 29.90
N LEU A 88 5.51 14.19 28.74
CA LEU A 88 4.12 13.80 28.55
C LEU A 88 3.98 12.82 27.36
N LEU A 89 3.13 11.80 27.53
CA LEU A 89 2.71 10.87 26.47
C LEU A 89 1.57 11.49 25.64
N ALA A 90 1.85 12.58 24.95
CA ALA A 90 0.89 13.22 24.05
C ALA A 90 1.64 13.82 22.87
N ILE A 91 1.12 13.65 21.66
CA ILE A 91 1.73 14.17 20.42
C ILE A 91 1.25 15.60 20.21
N GLY A 92 2.18 16.56 20.02
CA GLY A 92 1.83 17.95 19.65
C GLY A 92 1.40 18.89 20.79
N VAL A 93 1.67 18.54 22.06
CA VAL A 93 1.47 19.43 23.22
C VAL A 93 2.79 19.84 23.85
N ASP A 94 2.82 20.98 24.56
CA ASP A 94 4.02 21.49 25.22
C ASP A 94 4.51 20.50 26.30
N GLY A 95 5.66 19.86 26.07
CA GLY A 95 6.20 18.75 26.88
C GLY A 95 5.93 17.33 26.37
N GLY A 96 5.21 17.18 25.24
CA GLY A 96 4.87 15.93 24.57
C GLY A 96 5.88 15.46 23.51
N PHE A 97 5.55 14.42 22.73
CA PHE A 97 6.32 14.01 21.56
C PHE A 97 6.17 15.07 20.46
N ASP A 98 7.29 15.64 20.01
CA ASP A 98 7.34 16.49 18.83
C ASP A 98 6.89 15.67 17.62
N ASN A 99 5.87 16.14 16.89
CA ASN A 99 5.59 15.67 15.54
C ASN A 99 6.78 16.04 14.68
N GLN A 100 7.75 15.13 14.55
CA GLN A 100 8.88 15.27 13.65
C GLN A 100 8.46 15.00 12.20
N GLU A 101 7.33 15.56 11.76
CA GLU A 101 7.02 15.54 10.33
C GLU A 101 8.04 16.44 9.63
N PRO A 102 8.83 15.89 8.69
CA PRO A 102 9.78 16.69 7.95
C PRO A 102 9.02 17.76 7.15
N GLU A 103 9.38 19.02 7.37
CA GLU A 103 8.80 20.12 6.62
C GLU A 103 9.48 20.19 5.24
N TYR A 104 8.69 20.30 4.16
CA TYR A 104 9.19 20.33 2.78
C TYR A 104 8.98 21.71 2.15
N ASP A 105 9.94 22.15 1.34
CA ASP A 105 9.79 23.25 0.40
C ASP A 105 9.38 22.73 -0.97
N GLU A 106 8.30 23.29 -1.52
CA GLU A 106 7.81 22.96 -2.85
C GLU A 106 8.29 23.99 -3.88
N THR A 107 8.78 23.49 -5.01
CA THR A 107 9.18 24.30 -6.15
C THR A 107 8.37 23.90 -7.38
N TYR A 108 7.92 24.92 -8.13
CA TYR A 108 7.08 24.72 -9.31
C TYR A 108 7.72 25.37 -10.53
N ASN A 109 7.80 24.62 -11.63
CA ASN A 109 8.31 25.14 -12.90
C ASN A 109 7.43 24.67 -14.05
N ILE A 110 7.29 25.49 -15.10
CA ILE A 110 6.72 25.06 -16.37
C ILE A 110 7.85 24.53 -17.25
N VAL A 111 7.72 23.29 -17.72
CA VAL A 111 8.72 22.63 -18.57
C VAL A 111 8.12 22.34 -19.94
N ILE A 112 8.87 22.66 -21.00
CA ILE A 112 8.46 22.39 -22.39
C ILE A 112 9.39 21.34 -23.01
N LEU A 113 8.81 20.22 -23.46
CA LEU A 113 9.49 19.16 -24.20
C LEU A 113 9.51 19.45 -25.72
N PRO A 114 10.52 18.94 -26.46
CA PRO A 114 11.59 18.03 -26.02
C PRO A 114 12.82 18.73 -25.41
N ASP A 115 12.93 20.05 -25.51
CA ASP A 115 14.14 20.81 -25.14
C ASP A 115 14.31 21.02 -23.62
N TYR A 116 13.33 20.60 -22.82
CA TYR A 116 13.26 20.84 -21.37
C TYR A 116 13.40 22.32 -20.96
N ALA A 117 12.92 23.24 -21.81
CA ALA A 117 12.92 24.67 -21.51
C ALA A 117 12.07 24.92 -20.26
N THR A 118 12.70 25.49 -19.23
CA THR A 118 12.13 25.58 -17.87
C THR A 118 11.85 27.04 -17.50
N PHE A 119 10.63 27.31 -17.02
CA PHE A 119 10.21 28.64 -16.57
C PHE A 119 9.73 28.58 -15.12
N PRO A 120 10.28 29.40 -14.22
CA PRO A 120 9.89 29.38 -12.82
C PRO A 120 8.44 29.85 -12.64
N PHE A 121 7.72 29.20 -11.72
CA PHE A 121 6.39 29.60 -11.25
C PHE A 121 6.42 29.88 -9.74
N PRO A 122 5.79 30.96 -9.25
CA PRO A 122 4.97 31.94 -9.97
C PRO A 122 5.80 32.97 -10.76
N SER A 123 5.33 33.36 -11.95
CA SER A 123 5.95 34.43 -12.74
C SER A 123 4.92 35.22 -13.54
N VAL A 124 5.03 36.55 -13.52
CA VAL A 124 4.12 37.47 -14.23
C VAL A 124 4.34 37.44 -15.75
N ALA A 125 5.50 36.95 -16.20
CA ALA A 125 5.82 36.83 -17.61
C ALA A 125 5.08 35.67 -18.29
N LEU A 126 4.57 34.70 -17.52
CA LEU A 126 3.84 33.56 -18.05
C LEU A 126 2.46 33.98 -18.56
N PRO A 127 1.96 33.39 -19.67
CA PRO A 127 0.62 33.65 -20.17
C PRO A 127 -0.45 33.39 -19.11
N GLU A 128 -1.49 34.23 -19.08
CA GLU A 128 -2.58 34.13 -18.10
C GLU A 128 -3.22 32.75 -18.04
N LYS A 129 -3.46 32.14 -19.21
CA LYS A 129 -4.02 30.78 -19.31
C LYS A 129 -3.17 29.72 -18.60
N VAL A 130 -1.83 29.84 -18.67
CA VAL A 130 -0.90 28.91 -18.00
C VAL A 130 -0.98 29.11 -16.50
N ARG A 131 -0.97 30.36 -16.03
CA ARG A 131 -1.08 30.67 -14.60
C ARG A 131 -2.38 30.13 -13.99
N LEU A 132 -3.52 30.40 -14.63
CA LEU A 132 -4.83 29.91 -14.18
C LEU A 132 -4.89 28.38 -14.14
N ALA A 133 -4.28 27.71 -15.13
CA ALA A 133 -4.21 26.25 -15.15
C ALA A 133 -3.37 25.70 -13.98
N VAL A 134 -2.19 26.28 -13.71
CA VAL A 134 -1.34 25.88 -12.58
C VAL A 134 -2.05 26.10 -11.25
N ASP A 135 -2.62 27.29 -11.02
CA ASP A 135 -3.34 27.60 -9.79
C ASP A 135 -4.48 26.58 -9.54
N ALA A 136 -5.24 26.24 -10.58
CA ALA A 136 -6.28 25.22 -10.49
C ALA A 136 -5.74 23.82 -10.17
N ILE A 137 -4.61 23.42 -10.76
CA ILE A 137 -3.94 22.12 -10.46
C ILE A 137 -3.45 22.09 -9.01
N LEU A 138 -2.86 23.19 -8.51
CA LEU A 138 -2.32 23.27 -7.16
C LEU A 138 -3.43 23.30 -6.09
N ILE A 139 -4.54 24.00 -6.35
CA ILE A 139 -5.70 24.06 -5.44
C ILE A 139 -6.47 22.74 -5.42
N ALA A 140 -6.60 22.05 -6.55
CA ALA A 140 -7.39 20.83 -6.61
C ALA A 140 -6.84 19.74 -5.69
N GLU A 141 -7.70 19.06 -4.94
CA GLU A 141 -7.32 17.83 -4.26
C GLU A 141 -6.95 16.76 -5.28
N GLY A 142 -5.75 16.16 -5.13
CA GLY A 142 -5.25 15.13 -6.02
C GLY A 142 -6.20 13.92 -6.08
N ALA A 143 -6.36 13.36 -7.28
CA ALA A 143 -7.22 12.19 -7.49
C ALA A 143 -6.81 11.03 -6.59
N GLU A 144 -5.51 10.85 -6.37
CA GLU A 144 -4.94 9.80 -5.53
C GLU A 144 -5.41 9.93 -4.07
N ARG A 145 -5.42 11.17 -3.54
CA ARG A 145 -5.85 11.46 -2.17
C ARG A 145 -7.36 11.32 -2.01
N LYS A 146 -8.15 11.73 -3.01
CA LYS A 146 -9.61 11.53 -3.01
C LYS A 146 -9.97 10.05 -3.02
N GLU A 147 -9.29 9.25 -3.84
CA GLU A 147 -9.53 7.80 -3.91
C GLU A 147 -9.08 7.09 -2.64
N GLN A 148 -7.94 7.47 -2.05
CA GLN A 148 -7.54 6.99 -0.73
C GLN A 148 -8.61 7.30 0.32
N ILE A 149 -8.98 8.58 0.51
CA ILE A 149 -10.02 8.97 1.48
C ILE A 149 -11.34 8.22 1.21
N ALA A 150 -11.75 8.08 -0.06
CA ALA A 150 -12.94 7.31 -0.44
C ALA A 150 -12.85 5.82 -0.08
N SER A 151 -11.66 5.21 -0.20
CA SER A 151 -11.43 3.81 0.19
C SER A 151 -11.46 3.60 1.70
N TRP A 152 -11.09 4.62 2.49
CA TRP A 152 -11.19 4.61 3.95
C TRP A 152 -12.61 4.96 4.44
N THR A 153 -13.37 5.75 3.69
CA THR A 153 -14.76 6.15 4.01
C THR A 153 -15.80 5.22 3.38
N ALA A 154 -15.41 3.99 3.03
CA ALA A 154 -16.26 3.02 2.34
C ALA A 154 -17.54 2.66 3.11
N ASP A 155 -17.62 2.93 4.42
CA ASP A 155 -18.87 2.91 5.15
C ASP A 155 -19.23 4.33 5.60
N LYS A 156 -19.98 5.06 4.76
CA LYS A 156 -20.82 6.15 5.29
C LYS A 156 -21.73 5.50 6.33
N LYS A 157 -21.50 5.81 7.62
CA LYS A 157 -22.33 5.32 8.72
C LYS A 157 -23.80 5.44 8.31
N GLN A 158 -24.50 4.32 8.34
CA GLN A 158 -25.92 4.29 8.03
C GLN A 158 -26.69 5.06 9.11
N ILE A 159 -27.77 5.73 8.71
CA ILE A 159 -28.69 6.33 9.68
C ILE A 159 -29.38 5.19 10.42
N SER A 160 -29.32 5.18 11.75
CA SER A 160 -29.97 4.12 12.52
C SER A 160 -31.48 4.14 12.30
N GLU A 161 -32.07 2.95 12.14
CA GLU A 161 -33.52 2.76 12.10
C GLU A 161 -34.21 3.24 13.40
N HIS A 162 -33.46 3.28 14.50
CA HIS A 162 -33.95 3.65 15.82
C HIS A 162 -33.82 5.14 16.14
N ALA A 163 -33.04 5.91 15.36
CA ALA A 163 -32.77 7.32 15.65
C ALA A 163 -34.06 8.17 15.70
N LEU A 164 -34.95 8.02 14.71
CA LEU A 164 -36.18 8.81 14.62
C LEU A 164 -37.32 8.35 15.55
N THR A 165 -37.20 7.13 16.09
CA THR A 165 -38.26 6.49 16.89
C THR A 165 -37.85 6.27 18.34
N LEU A 166 -36.66 6.74 18.72
CA LEU A 166 -36.10 6.59 20.06
C LEU A 166 -37.00 7.29 21.09
N LYS A 167 -37.40 6.56 22.13
CA LYS A 167 -38.22 7.10 23.22
C LYS A 167 -37.35 7.33 24.44
N GLN A 168 -37.01 8.58 24.72
CA GLN A 168 -36.25 8.92 25.91
C GLN A 168 -37.16 8.91 27.15
N ILE A 169 -36.66 8.33 28.24
CA ILE A 169 -37.38 8.19 29.51
C ILE A 169 -36.86 9.26 30.46
N ASP A 170 -37.77 10.11 30.95
CA ASP A 170 -37.43 11.11 31.96
C ASP A 170 -37.31 10.45 33.34
N ASN A 171 -36.09 10.05 33.67
CA ASN A 171 -35.72 9.50 34.98
C ASN A 171 -35.15 10.58 35.93
N GLY A 172 -35.23 11.86 35.56
CA GLY A 172 -34.62 12.96 36.34
C GLY A 172 -33.09 12.99 36.31
N VAL A 173 -32.46 12.18 35.44
CA VAL A 173 -31.00 12.09 35.30
C VAL A 173 -30.49 13.30 34.51
N LYS A 174 -29.49 13.99 35.07
CA LYS A 174 -28.74 15.05 34.39
C LYS A 174 -27.27 14.68 34.33
N ILE A 175 -26.70 14.74 33.14
CA ILE A 175 -25.34 14.27 32.88
C ILE A 175 -24.38 15.46 32.99
N PRO A 176 -23.36 15.40 33.87
CA PRO A 176 -22.36 16.46 33.96
C PRO A 176 -21.50 16.51 32.69
N PRO A 177 -20.81 17.63 32.40
CA PRO A 177 -19.97 17.76 31.20
C PRO A 177 -18.64 17.00 31.27
N SER A 178 -18.23 16.51 32.44
CA SER A 178 -17.00 15.72 32.62
C SER A 178 -17.04 14.91 33.93
N GLY A 179 -16.02 14.06 34.15
CA GLY A 179 -15.87 13.29 35.40
C GLY A 179 -16.76 12.04 35.47
N TRP A 180 -17.14 11.50 34.31
CA TRP A 180 -18.02 10.34 34.22
C TRP A 180 -17.37 9.06 34.77
N LYS A 181 -18.22 8.18 35.29
CA LYS A 181 -17.84 6.88 35.80
C LYS A 181 -18.93 5.87 35.46
N CYS A 182 -18.53 4.63 35.17
CA CYS A 182 -19.47 3.54 34.95
C CYS A 182 -20.38 3.34 36.18
N ALA A 183 -21.69 3.19 35.96
CA ALA A 183 -22.64 2.97 37.05
C ALA A 183 -22.47 1.62 37.77
N LYS A 184 -21.90 0.61 37.08
CA LYS A 184 -21.72 -0.77 37.60
C LYS A 184 -20.28 -1.08 38.06
N CYS A 185 -19.27 -0.25 37.77
CA CYS A 185 -17.88 -0.49 38.20
C CYS A 185 -17.01 0.77 38.28
N ASP A 186 -15.72 0.60 38.57
CA ASP A 186 -14.80 1.72 38.80
C ASP A 186 -14.17 2.37 37.56
N LYS A 187 -14.57 1.96 36.34
CA LYS A 187 -13.99 2.53 35.11
C LYS A 187 -14.45 3.95 34.84
N THR A 188 -13.51 4.80 34.43
CA THR A 188 -13.70 6.21 34.07
C THR A 188 -13.44 6.51 32.59
N GLU A 189 -13.06 5.49 31.81
CA GLU A 189 -12.69 5.58 30.40
C GLU A 189 -13.51 4.56 29.57
N ASN A 190 -13.67 4.82 28.26
CA ASN A 190 -14.46 3.98 27.34
C ASN A 190 -15.91 3.81 27.84
N LEU A 191 -16.54 4.95 28.12
CA LEU A 191 -17.87 5.04 28.68
C LEU A 191 -18.90 5.36 27.60
N TRP A 192 -20.02 4.68 27.67
CA TRP A 192 -21.14 4.78 26.74
C TRP A 192 -22.36 5.26 27.48
N LEU A 193 -22.96 6.35 26.99
CA LEU A 193 -24.21 6.91 27.48
C LEU A 193 -25.36 6.32 26.67
N ASN A 194 -26.26 5.60 27.32
CA ASN A 194 -27.47 5.13 26.66
C ASN A 194 -28.44 6.30 26.42
N LEU A 195 -28.86 6.49 25.17
CA LEU A 195 -29.69 7.64 24.77
C LEU A 195 -31.17 7.50 25.22
N THR A 196 -31.58 6.35 25.74
CA THR A 196 -32.96 6.11 26.20
C THR A 196 -33.15 6.50 27.67
N ASP A 197 -32.27 6.06 28.57
CA ASP A 197 -32.46 6.20 30.03
C ASP A 197 -31.38 7.03 30.73
N GLY A 198 -30.32 7.43 30.00
CA GLY A 198 -29.23 8.24 30.52
C GLY A 198 -28.20 7.46 31.35
N MET A 199 -28.22 6.11 31.31
CA MET A 199 -27.24 5.30 32.03
C MET A 199 -25.85 5.38 31.39
N ILE A 200 -24.81 5.61 32.21
CA ILE A 200 -23.40 5.61 31.79
C ILE A 200 -22.76 4.28 32.16
N LEU A 201 -22.29 3.54 31.16
CA LEU A 201 -21.79 2.17 31.33
C LEU A 201 -20.50 1.96 30.53
N CYS A 202 -19.60 1.12 31.04
CA CYS A 202 -18.36 0.83 30.33
C CYS A 202 -18.58 -0.13 29.15
N GLY A 203 -17.77 0.06 28.11
CA GLY A 203 -17.84 -0.70 26.86
C GLY A 203 -17.47 -2.19 26.99
N ARG A 204 -17.25 -2.83 25.85
CA ARG A 204 -16.99 -4.27 25.77
C ARG A 204 -15.63 -4.64 26.38
N LYS A 205 -15.57 -5.81 27.02
CA LYS A 205 -14.35 -6.42 27.56
C LYS A 205 -13.59 -7.13 26.45
N LEU A 206 -12.30 -6.84 26.32
CA LEU A 206 -11.42 -7.51 25.37
C LEU A 206 -10.76 -8.73 26.02
N TRP A 207 -10.34 -9.68 25.18
CA TRP A 207 -9.76 -10.95 25.60
C TRP A 207 -8.40 -10.80 26.31
N ASP A 208 -7.69 -9.70 26.07
CA ASP A 208 -6.41 -9.34 26.70
C ASP A 208 -6.58 -8.68 28.08
N GLY A 209 -7.83 -8.52 28.54
CA GLY A 209 -8.17 -7.87 29.81
C GLY A 209 -8.31 -6.34 29.72
N SER A 210 -8.02 -5.74 28.56
CA SER A 210 -8.21 -4.31 28.30
C SER A 210 -9.66 -4.00 27.86
N GLY A 211 -9.98 -2.72 27.65
CA GLY A 211 -11.34 -2.27 27.31
C GLY A 211 -12.24 -2.04 28.53
N GLY A 212 -13.53 -2.34 28.38
CA GLY A 212 -14.55 -2.24 29.44
C GLY A 212 -14.88 -3.57 30.11
N ASN A 213 -16.03 -3.66 30.78
CA ASN A 213 -16.49 -4.86 31.51
C ASN A 213 -17.82 -5.40 30.96
N ASN A 214 -18.21 -5.07 29.73
CA ASN A 214 -19.47 -5.45 29.08
C ASN A 214 -20.76 -4.84 29.69
N HIS A 215 -20.67 -3.94 30.65
CA HIS A 215 -21.87 -3.42 31.32
C HIS A 215 -22.85 -2.72 30.37
N ALA A 216 -22.36 -2.04 29.32
CA ALA A 216 -23.23 -1.37 28.35
C ALA A 216 -24.04 -2.36 27.50
N ILE A 217 -23.43 -3.47 27.05
CA ILE A 217 -24.13 -4.53 26.29
C ILE A 217 -25.04 -5.37 27.19
N GLU A 218 -24.63 -5.63 28.44
CA GLU A 218 -25.49 -6.31 29.43
C GLU A 218 -26.75 -5.50 29.71
N HIS A 219 -26.61 -4.17 29.83
CA HIS A 219 -27.76 -3.28 30.01
C HIS A 219 -28.70 -3.27 28.81
N TYR A 220 -28.17 -3.30 27.59
CA TYR A 220 -29.00 -3.49 26.39
C TYR A 220 -29.73 -4.84 26.42
N ASN A 221 -29.06 -5.94 26.80
CA ASN A 221 -29.70 -7.25 26.91
C ASN A 221 -30.82 -7.27 27.96
N GLU A 222 -30.74 -6.46 29.01
CA GLU A 222 -31.76 -6.32 30.05
C GLU A 222 -32.93 -5.41 29.64
N THR A 223 -32.65 -4.30 28.95
CA THR A 223 -33.62 -3.20 28.72
C THR A 223 -34.11 -3.07 27.28
N HIS A 224 -33.32 -3.56 26.33
CA HIS A 224 -33.48 -3.43 24.88
C HIS A 224 -33.45 -1.97 24.38
N TYR A 225 -32.72 -1.10 25.08
CA TYR A 225 -32.51 0.29 24.68
C TYR A 225 -31.42 0.41 23.60
N PRO A 226 -31.78 0.83 22.37
CA PRO A 226 -31.00 0.47 21.19
C PRO A 226 -29.73 1.29 20.96
N LEU A 227 -29.73 2.58 21.33
CA LEU A 227 -28.68 3.52 20.97
C LEU A 227 -27.86 3.98 22.16
N ALA A 228 -26.55 4.01 21.99
CA ALA A 228 -25.62 4.61 22.94
C ALA A 228 -24.58 5.49 22.23
N VAL A 229 -24.19 6.59 22.86
CA VAL A 229 -23.13 7.49 22.38
C VAL A 229 -21.90 7.37 23.27
N LYS A 230 -20.71 7.36 22.66
CA LYS A 230 -19.45 7.29 23.40
C LYS A 230 -19.08 8.65 24.00
N LEU A 231 -18.99 8.69 25.32
CA LEU A 231 -18.58 9.90 26.04
C LEU A 231 -17.12 10.23 25.74
N GLY A 232 -16.82 11.52 25.53
CA GLY A 232 -15.50 11.99 25.11
C GLY A 232 -15.28 12.08 23.59
N THR A 233 -16.20 11.55 22.78
CA THR A 233 -16.17 11.73 21.30
C THR A 233 -17.08 12.86 20.81
N ILE A 234 -17.91 13.42 21.70
CA ILE A 234 -18.89 14.46 21.38
C ILE A 234 -18.18 15.81 21.21
N THR A 235 -18.36 16.42 20.05
CA THR A 235 -17.79 17.72 19.66
C THR A 235 -18.90 18.70 19.25
N SER A 236 -18.56 19.98 19.10
CA SER A 236 -19.50 21.04 18.74
C SER A 236 -20.20 20.86 17.39
N ASP A 237 -19.61 20.08 16.48
CA ASP A 237 -20.15 19.77 15.15
C ASP A 237 -21.05 18.52 15.12
N LEU A 238 -21.05 17.70 16.19
CA LEU A 238 -21.77 16.43 16.35
C LEU A 238 -21.50 15.35 15.28
N GLU A 239 -20.98 15.70 14.10
CA GLU A 239 -20.60 14.77 13.03
C GLU A 239 -19.49 13.79 13.48
N GLY A 240 -18.62 14.23 14.40
CA GLY A 240 -17.55 13.41 14.96
C GLY A 240 -17.96 12.49 16.13
N ALA A 241 -19.21 12.59 16.60
CA ALA A 241 -19.68 11.81 17.74
C ALA A 241 -19.86 10.33 17.37
N ASP A 242 -19.41 9.43 18.25
CA ASP A 242 -19.50 8.00 18.00
C ASP A 242 -20.78 7.41 18.60
N VAL A 243 -21.77 7.15 17.75
CA VAL A 243 -23.03 6.52 18.11
C VAL A 243 -23.02 5.06 17.66
N PHE A 244 -23.38 4.17 18.58
CA PHE A 244 -23.45 2.72 18.34
C PHE A 244 -24.87 2.21 18.52
N SER A 245 -25.31 1.37 17.60
CA SER A 245 -26.60 0.68 17.66
C SER A 245 -26.40 -0.78 18.04
N TYR A 246 -26.92 -1.18 19.20
CA TYR A 246 -26.83 -2.58 19.64
C TYR A 246 -27.67 -3.56 18.78
N PRO A 247 -28.87 -3.21 18.29
CA PRO A 247 -29.62 -4.08 17.39
C PRO A 247 -28.93 -4.29 16.04
N GLU A 248 -28.30 -3.25 15.51
CA GLU A 248 -27.61 -3.29 14.22
C GLU A 248 -26.17 -3.83 14.36
N ASP A 249 -25.65 -3.89 15.59
CA ASP A 249 -24.26 -4.20 15.96
C ASP A 249 -23.22 -3.38 15.20
N GLU A 250 -23.57 -2.13 14.86
CA GLU A 250 -22.82 -1.26 13.96
C GLU A 250 -22.72 0.18 14.49
N SER A 251 -21.72 0.91 14.00
CA SER A 251 -21.60 2.35 14.22
C SER A 251 -22.54 3.10 13.26
N VAL A 252 -23.41 3.92 13.82
CA VAL A 252 -24.53 4.55 13.10
C VAL A 252 -24.47 6.07 13.20
N THR A 253 -25.24 6.74 12.35
CA THR A 253 -25.53 8.18 12.47
C THR A 253 -26.89 8.38 13.10
N ASP A 254 -26.97 9.32 14.05
CA ASP A 254 -28.22 9.78 14.64
C ASP A 254 -28.47 11.25 14.23
N PRO A 255 -29.38 11.52 13.28
CA PRO A 255 -29.72 12.87 12.85
C PRO A 255 -30.31 13.75 13.96
N LEU A 256 -30.85 13.15 15.02
CA LEU A 256 -31.48 13.84 16.16
C LEU A 256 -30.60 13.84 17.41
N LEU A 257 -29.31 13.56 17.26
CA LEU A 257 -28.38 13.45 18.39
C LEU A 257 -28.36 14.73 19.26
N ALA A 258 -28.47 15.91 18.65
CA ALA A 258 -28.54 17.18 19.38
C ALA A 258 -29.71 17.22 20.37
N ASP A 259 -30.90 16.81 19.92
CA ASP A 259 -32.11 16.77 20.74
C ASP A 259 -32.00 15.69 21.82
N HIS A 260 -31.46 14.52 21.47
CA HIS A 260 -31.25 13.42 22.41
C HIS A 260 -30.26 13.77 23.53
N LEU A 261 -29.19 14.50 23.23
CA LEU A 261 -28.22 14.98 24.22
C LEU A 261 -28.81 16.10 25.09
N ALA A 262 -29.56 17.02 24.48
CA ALA A 262 -30.20 18.13 25.19
C ALA A 262 -31.20 17.64 26.25
N PHE A 263 -31.90 16.52 26.00
CA PHE A 263 -32.81 15.90 26.96
C PHE A 263 -32.13 15.61 28.32
N PHE A 264 -30.90 15.07 28.28
CA PHE A 264 -30.09 14.78 29.46
C PHE A 264 -29.32 15.99 30.01
N GLY A 265 -29.50 17.17 29.41
CA GLY A 265 -28.87 18.43 29.84
C GLY A 265 -27.42 18.60 29.39
N ILE A 266 -26.99 17.90 28.34
CA ILE A 266 -25.65 18.03 27.79
C ILE A 266 -25.63 19.18 26.77
N ASP A 267 -24.88 20.24 27.08
CA ASP A 267 -24.54 21.29 26.11
C ASP A 267 -23.27 20.90 25.35
N PHE A 268 -23.42 20.50 24.10
CA PHE A 268 -22.32 20.04 23.25
C PHE A 268 -21.45 21.20 22.73
N SER A 269 -21.89 22.46 22.86
CA SER A 269 -21.18 23.64 22.33
C SER A 269 -19.80 23.86 22.97
N SER A 270 -19.64 23.44 24.23
CA SER A 270 -18.38 23.55 24.99
C SER A 270 -17.55 22.27 25.03
N LEU A 271 -18.05 21.17 24.46
CA LEU A 271 -17.36 19.88 24.50
C LEU A 271 -16.29 19.81 23.41
N GLN A 272 -15.11 19.36 23.82
CA GLN A 272 -14.00 19.02 22.94
C GLN A 272 -13.78 17.52 22.98
N LYS A 273 -13.27 16.97 21.89
CA LYS A 273 -12.92 15.56 21.81
C LYS A 273 -11.80 15.24 22.81
N THR A 274 -12.10 14.37 23.77
CA THR A 274 -11.16 13.90 24.80
C THR A 274 -10.87 12.40 24.72
N GLU A 275 -11.69 11.66 23.98
CA GLU A 275 -11.49 10.24 23.69
C GLU A 275 -11.50 9.99 22.18
N MET A 276 -10.78 8.96 21.75
CA MET A 276 -10.82 8.47 20.38
C MET A 276 -12.16 7.79 20.12
N THR A 277 -12.72 7.96 18.92
CA THR A 277 -13.87 7.17 18.44
C THR A 277 -13.51 5.68 18.41
N THR A 278 -14.50 4.80 18.30
CA THR A 278 -14.23 3.36 18.21
C THR A 278 -13.39 3.05 16.97
N ALA A 279 -13.73 3.66 15.83
CA ALA A 279 -12.94 3.54 14.60
C ALA A 279 -11.52 4.08 14.74
N GLU A 280 -11.32 5.23 15.39
CA GLU A 280 -9.97 5.76 15.63
C GLU A 280 -9.20 4.94 16.64
N LYS A 281 -9.86 4.44 17.69
CA LYS A 281 -9.22 3.55 18.66
C LYS A 281 -8.84 2.23 18.01
N GLU A 282 -9.64 1.71 17.10
CA GLU A 282 -9.31 0.55 16.27
C GLU A 282 -8.17 0.86 15.29
N LEU A 283 -8.15 2.04 14.68
CA LEU A 283 -7.06 2.50 13.82
C LEU A 283 -5.77 2.66 14.62
N ASP A 284 -5.82 3.29 15.79
CA ASP A 284 -4.69 3.47 16.69
C ASP A 284 -4.25 2.14 17.28
N GLN A 285 -5.19 1.26 17.62
CA GLN A 285 -4.86 -0.12 17.99
C GLN A 285 -4.27 -0.89 16.83
N ASN A 286 -4.61 -0.66 15.57
CA ASN A 286 -4.01 -1.33 14.41
C ASN A 286 -2.64 -0.72 14.07
N THR A 287 -2.50 0.60 14.18
CA THR A 287 -1.29 1.36 13.84
C THR A 287 -0.24 1.26 14.95
N ASN A 288 -0.70 1.26 16.20
CA ASN A 288 0.10 1.07 17.42
C ASN A 288 -0.07 -0.35 18.00
N PHE A 289 -0.67 -1.32 17.27
CA PHE A 289 -0.78 -2.70 17.76
C PHE A 289 0.62 -3.20 18.05
N ASP A 290 0.84 -3.44 19.33
CA ASP A 290 2.11 -3.73 19.97
C ASP A 290 3.02 -4.60 19.10
N TRP A 291 4.05 -3.95 18.52
CA TRP A 291 5.13 -4.54 17.74
C TRP A 291 5.77 -5.77 18.42
N ASN A 292 5.67 -5.87 19.74
CA ASN A 292 6.23 -6.95 20.55
C ASN A 292 5.42 -8.26 20.47
N ARG A 293 4.18 -8.23 19.96
CA ARG A 293 3.33 -9.43 19.86
C ARG A 293 3.40 -10.13 18.50
N ILE A 294 3.96 -9.46 17.49
CA ILE A 294 4.09 -9.96 16.11
C ILE A 294 5.38 -10.78 15.94
N GLN A 295 6.34 -10.59 16.83
CA GLN A 295 7.55 -11.39 16.88
C GLN A 295 7.27 -12.67 17.65
N GLU A 296 7.52 -13.81 17.01
CA GLU A 296 7.50 -15.15 17.61
C GLU A 296 8.06 -15.12 19.05
N SER A 297 7.17 -15.02 20.04
CA SER A 297 7.55 -14.91 21.46
C SER A 297 8.57 -13.80 21.80
N GLY A 298 8.46 -12.59 21.22
CA GLY A 298 9.27 -11.43 21.61
C GLY A 298 10.74 -11.44 21.12
N GLN A 299 11.02 -12.05 19.96
CA GLN A 299 12.33 -12.01 19.31
C GLN A 299 12.40 -11.04 18.13
N GLU A 300 13.36 -10.11 18.12
CA GLU A 300 13.64 -9.26 16.95
C GLU A 300 13.84 -10.11 15.68
N VAL A 301 12.95 -9.91 14.69
CA VAL A 301 13.06 -10.59 13.39
C VAL A 301 14.16 -9.93 12.58
N GLU A 302 15.00 -10.76 11.95
CA GLU A 302 16.03 -10.27 11.03
C GLU A 302 15.33 -9.64 9.81
N PRO A 303 15.51 -8.33 9.56
CA PRO A 303 14.85 -7.67 8.45
C PRO A 303 15.42 -8.15 7.12
N LEU A 304 14.55 -8.35 6.14
CA LEU A 304 14.92 -8.78 4.79
C LEU A 304 14.70 -7.67 3.79
N PHE A 305 15.63 -7.57 2.85
CA PHE A 305 15.69 -6.50 1.87
C PHE A 305 16.07 -7.04 0.48
N GLY A 306 15.73 -6.29 -0.56
CA GLY A 306 16.06 -6.64 -1.96
C GLY A 306 14.86 -7.17 -2.76
N PRO A 307 15.09 -7.61 -4.02
CA PRO A 307 14.02 -7.92 -4.96
C PRO A 307 13.06 -8.99 -4.43
N GLY A 308 11.77 -8.68 -4.39
CA GLY A 308 10.75 -9.61 -3.87
C GLY A 308 10.67 -9.70 -2.34
N TYR A 309 11.40 -8.83 -1.63
CA TYR A 309 11.34 -8.59 -0.18
C TYR A 309 10.91 -7.14 0.15
N THR A 310 10.24 -6.46 -0.77
CA THR A 310 9.68 -5.11 -0.57
C THR A 310 8.38 -5.18 0.24
N GLY A 311 8.31 -4.42 1.33
CA GLY A 311 7.09 -4.23 2.10
C GLY A 311 6.09 -3.30 1.42
N LEU A 312 4.82 -3.40 1.79
CA LEU A 312 3.72 -2.60 1.26
C LEU A 312 2.92 -1.99 2.39
N THR A 313 2.85 -0.66 2.45
CA THR A 313 2.07 0.04 3.46
C THR A 313 0.56 -0.27 3.32
N ASN A 314 -0.04 -0.86 4.36
CA ASN A 314 -1.48 -1.07 4.54
C ASN A 314 -2.20 -1.90 3.45
N LEU A 315 -1.51 -2.84 2.78
CA LEU A 315 -2.02 -3.53 1.57
C LEU A 315 -1.83 -5.06 1.53
N VAL A 316 -1.65 -5.71 2.68
CA VAL A 316 -1.24 -7.13 2.77
C VAL A 316 -2.21 -8.11 2.08
N ILE A 317 -3.53 -7.86 2.12
CA ILE A 317 -4.52 -8.84 1.60
C ILE A 317 -4.59 -8.85 0.06
N ARG A 318 -4.48 -7.70 -0.59
CA ARG A 318 -4.58 -7.61 -2.07
C ARG A 318 -3.34 -8.19 -2.77
N PHE A 319 -2.24 -8.31 -2.04
CA PHE A 319 -0.95 -8.76 -2.56
C PHE A 319 -0.86 -10.26 -2.80
N LEU A 320 -1.43 -11.08 -1.92
CA LEU A 320 -1.18 -12.52 -1.97
C LEU A 320 -1.90 -13.21 -3.13
N HIS A 321 -3.04 -12.66 -3.58
CA HIS A 321 -3.73 -13.13 -4.78
C HIS A 321 -2.91 -12.89 -6.07
N VAL A 322 -2.11 -11.83 -6.09
CA VAL A 322 -1.32 -11.36 -7.24
C VAL A 322 0.06 -12.04 -7.28
N SER A 323 0.71 -12.20 -6.13
CA SER A 323 2.11 -12.64 -6.06
C SER A 323 2.32 -14.16 -6.20
N TYR A 324 1.28 -15.00 -6.09
CA TYR A 324 1.44 -16.47 -5.95
C TYR A 324 1.06 -17.34 -7.14
N ARG A 325 0.78 -16.75 -8.30
CA ARG A 325 0.85 -17.48 -9.57
C ARG A 325 2.28 -17.30 -10.13
N PRO A 326 3.11 -18.34 -10.23
CA PRO A 326 4.43 -18.25 -10.90
C PRO A 326 4.31 -17.67 -12.32
N THR A 327 3.17 -17.87 -12.98
CA THR A 327 2.80 -17.26 -14.27
C THR A 327 2.57 -15.76 -14.18
N PHE A 328 1.97 -15.24 -13.10
CA PHE A 328 1.71 -13.81 -12.93
C PHE A 328 3.00 -13.05 -12.64
N ALA A 329 3.80 -13.53 -11.69
CA ALA A 329 5.11 -12.95 -11.40
C ALA A 329 6.08 -13.04 -12.60
N ARG A 330 6.02 -14.11 -13.42
CA ARG A 330 6.87 -14.22 -14.63
C ARG A 330 6.36 -13.39 -15.82
N TYR A 331 5.05 -13.22 -15.98
CA TYR A 331 4.46 -12.42 -17.05
C TYR A 331 4.78 -10.93 -16.86
N TYR A 332 4.45 -10.36 -15.69
CA TYR A 332 4.65 -8.95 -15.44
C TYR A 332 6.10 -8.56 -15.12
N ARG A 333 6.96 -9.51 -14.71
CA ARG A 333 8.42 -9.29 -14.52
C ARG A 333 9.16 -9.10 -15.84
N ASN A 334 8.77 -9.81 -16.90
CA ASN A 334 9.45 -9.73 -18.21
C ASN A 334 8.76 -8.75 -19.16
N GLN A 335 7.63 -8.17 -18.77
CA GLN A 335 6.89 -7.21 -19.58
C GLN A 335 7.51 -5.82 -19.41
N SER A 336 7.89 -5.19 -20.52
CA SER A 336 8.43 -3.83 -20.49
C SER A 336 7.37 -2.81 -20.05
N LEU A 337 7.72 -1.93 -19.10
CA LEU A 337 6.90 -0.77 -18.73
C LEU A 337 6.52 0.08 -19.96
N LYS A 338 7.45 0.28 -20.89
CA LYS A 338 7.21 1.06 -22.12
C LYS A 338 6.17 0.37 -23.00
N MET A 339 6.29 -0.94 -23.20
CA MET A 339 5.33 -1.70 -24.00
C MET A 339 3.93 -1.72 -23.37
N ALA A 340 3.85 -1.91 -22.05
CA ALA A 340 2.58 -1.85 -21.32
C ALA A 340 1.94 -0.45 -21.45
N PHE A 341 2.74 0.61 -21.30
CA PHE A 341 2.27 1.99 -21.44
C PHE A 341 1.82 2.32 -22.86
N ASP A 342 2.54 1.86 -23.89
CA ASP A 342 2.18 2.14 -25.29
C ASP A 342 0.86 1.45 -25.69
N ILE A 343 0.59 0.25 -25.14
CA ILE A 343 -0.68 -0.49 -25.36
C ILE A 343 -1.85 0.11 -24.56
N ALA A 344 -1.57 0.63 -23.36
CA ALA A 344 -2.59 1.20 -22.49
C ALA A 344 -3.41 2.31 -23.21
N PRO A 345 -4.66 2.57 -22.80
CA PRO A 345 -5.42 3.72 -23.26
C PRO A 345 -4.73 5.05 -22.92
N ALA A 346 -5.35 6.17 -23.31
CA ALA A 346 -4.79 7.51 -23.07
C ALA A 346 -4.51 7.77 -21.58
N ASP A 347 -5.33 7.21 -20.68
CA ASP A 347 -5.11 7.21 -19.24
C ASP A 347 -4.60 5.82 -18.79
N PRO A 348 -3.32 5.69 -18.39
CA PRO A 348 -2.76 4.42 -17.93
C PRO A 348 -3.26 3.98 -16.54
N THR A 349 -3.91 4.87 -15.78
CA THR A 349 -4.35 4.58 -14.40
C THR A 349 -5.58 3.66 -14.38
N VAL A 350 -6.37 3.69 -15.44
CA VAL A 350 -7.58 2.84 -15.59
C VAL A 350 -7.29 1.48 -16.24
N ASP A 351 -6.04 1.23 -16.63
CA ASP A 351 -5.63 -0.02 -17.29
C ASP A 351 -5.02 -1.00 -16.29
N LEU A 352 -5.67 -2.15 -16.13
CA LEU A 352 -5.26 -3.17 -15.17
C LEU A 352 -3.87 -3.74 -15.49
N ASN A 353 -3.57 -3.99 -16.77
CA ASN A 353 -2.27 -4.53 -17.17
C ASN A 353 -1.15 -3.55 -16.80
N MET A 354 -1.31 -2.26 -17.12
CA MET A 354 -0.35 -1.21 -16.77
C MET A 354 -0.14 -1.08 -15.27
N GLN A 355 -1.20 -1.05 -14.47
CA GLN A 355 -1.09 -0.94 -13.01
C GLN A 355 -0.41 -2.17 -12.38
N LEU A 356 -0.65 -3.36 -12.91
CA LEU A 356 0.03 -4.59 -12.46
C LEU A 356 1.51 -4.63 -12.89
N THR A 357 1.84 -4.16 -14.10
CA THR A 357 3.24 -4.01 -14.53
C THR A 357 3.98 -2.99 -13.67
N LYS A 358 3.36 -1.83 -13.37
CA LYS A 358 3.91 -0.80 -12.45
C LYS A 358 4.20 -1.40 -11.07
N LEU A 359 3.24 -2.10 -10.48
CA LEU A 359 3.40 -2.76 -9.19
C LEU A 359 4.54 -3.79 -9.24
N ALA A 360 4.58 -4.66 -10.25
CA ALA A 360 5.64 -5.66 -10.40
C ALA A 360 7.04 -5.02 -10.47
N HIS A 361 7.19 -3.88 -11.17
CA HIS A 361 8.46 -3.16 -11.24
C HIS A 361 8.84 -2.50 -9.92
N GLY A 362 7.90 -1.93 -9.16
CA GLY A 362 8.18 -1.36 -7.84
C GLY A 362 8.60 -2.40 -6.80
N LEU A 363 8.06 -3.62 -6.87
CA LEU A 363 8.44 -4.73 -5.97
C LEU A 363 9.80 -5.35 -6.31
N LEU A 364 10.24 -5.17 -7.55
CA LEU A 364 11.46 -5.75 -8.10
C LEU A 364 12.54 -4.70 -8.37
N SER A 365 12.29 -3.41 -8.07
CA SER A 365 13.23 -2.33 -8.32
C SER A 365 14.46 -2.53 -7.46
N ASP A 366 15.53 -2.96 -8.12
CA ASP A 366 16.76 -3.38 -7.47
C ASP A 366 17.67 -2.16 -7.24
N ILE A 367 17.63 -1.63 -6.02
CA ILE A 367 18.55 -0.58 -5.53
C ILE A 367 20.01 -1.00 -5.78
N VAL A 368 20.32 -2.29 -5.66
CA VAL A 368 21.65 -2.85 -5.87
C VAL A 368 22.04 -2.80 -7.35
N SER A 369 21.15 -3.20 -8.25
CA SER A 369 21.40 -3.12 -9.71
C SER A 369 21.58 -1.67 -10.18
N GLN A 370 20.83 -0.71 -9.64
CA GLN A 370 20.97 0.69 -10.03
C GLN A 370 22.32 1.26 -9.58
N LEU A 371 22.72 1.04 -8.33
CA LEU A 371 24.03 1.47 -7.83
C LEU A 371 25.18 0.73 -8.55
N ALA A 372 25.03 -0.56 -8.83
CA ALA A 372 26.04 -1.32 -9.59
C ALA A 372 26.16 -0.81 -11.05
N SER A 373 25.07 -0.36 -11.66
CA SER A 373 25.08 0.24 -13.01
C SER A 373 25.81 1.58 -13.06
N MET A 374 25.92 2.28 -11.93
CA MET A 374 26.69 3.51 -11.76
C MET A 374 28.20 3.27 -11.56
N GLY A 375 28.64 2.01 -11.58
CA GLY A 375 30.05 1.63 -11.48
C GLY A 375 30.52 1.32 -10.05
N PHE A 376 29.61 1.35 -9.07
CA PHE A 376 29.94 0.96 -7.70
C PHE A 376 30.07 -0.56 -7.56
N ASN A 377 30.92 -1.01 -6.65
CA ASN A 377 31.13 -2.43 -6.39
C ASN A 377 29.82 -3.04 -5.86
N HIS A 378 29.39 -4.14 -6.49
CA HIS A 378 28.14 -4.82 -6.18
C HIS A 378 27.99 -5.20 -4.69
N LEU A 379 29.09 -5.56 -4.02
CA LEU A 379 29.10 -5.88 -2.60
C LEU A 379 28.82 -4.64 -1.74
N HIS A 380 29.35 -3.50 -2.13
CA HIS A 380 29.16 -2.23 -1.44
C HIS A 380 27.73 -1.71 -1.65
N CYS A 381 27.19 -1.84 -2.88
CA CYS A 381 25.79 -1.53 -3.19
C CYS A 381 24.80 -2.34 -2.33
N GLN A 382 25.10 -3.61 -2.10
CA GLN A 382 24.30 -4.47 -1.22
C GLN A 382 24.37 -3.99 0.23
N LYS A 383 25.57 -3.67 0.75
CA LYS A 383 25.72 -3.12 2.11
C LYS A 383 25.02 -1.78 2.28
N ALA A 384 25.07 -0.93 1.28
CA ALA A 384 24.38 0.35 1.25
C ALA A 384 22.86 0.20 1.30
N ALA A 385 22.29 -0.69 0.48
CA ALA A 385 20.86 -0.98 0.53
C ALA A 385 20.43 -1.51 1.91
N ILE A 386 21.22 -2.42 2.49
CA ILE A 386 20.95 -3.02 3.81
C ILE A 386 21.01 -1.98 4.93
N ASN A 387 22.07 -1.17 4.99
CA ASN A 387 22.25 -0.18 6.06
C ASN A 387 21.29 1.01 5.99
N THR A 388 20.69 1.23 4.81
CA THR A 388 19.67 2.27 4.61
C THR A 388 18.26 1.73 4.62
N SER A 389 18.07 0.44 4.92
CA SER A 389 16.76 -0.23 4.93
C SER A 389 15.95 0.01 3.65
N ASN A 390 16.63 0.06 2.50
CA ASN A 390 16.03 0.32 1.20
C ASN A 390 15.23 1.64 1.12
N ALA A 391 15.60 2.65 1.91
CA ALA A 391 14.95 3.96 1.92
C ALA A 391 14.94 4.67 0.55
N GLY A 392 15.83 4.28 -0.35
CA GLY A 392 15.93 4.80 -1.70
C GLY A 392 17.29 4.52 -2.31
N VAL A 393 17.42 4.72 -3.62
CA VAL A 393 18.72 4.65 -4.31
C VAL A 393 19.63 5.78 -3.86
N GLU A 394 19.08 6.96 -3.58
CA GLU A 394 19.84 8.13 -3.13
C GLU A 394 20.38 7.98 -1.70
N GLU A 395 19.56 7.46 -0.79
CA GLU A 395 19.93 7.18 0.60
C GLU A 395 21.00 6.10 0.64
N ALA A 396 20.79 5.01 -0.11
CA ALA A 396 21.78 3.96 -0.29
C ALA A 396 23.07 4.53 -0.91
N MET A 397 22.98 5.39 -1.92
CA MET A 397 24.16 6.05 -2.50
C MET A 397 24.88 6.98 -1.50
N ASN A 398 24.16 7.76 -0.72
CA ASN A 398 24.75 8.65 0.29
C ASN A 398 25.44 7.86 1.40
N TRP A 399 24.84 6.76 1.84
CA TRP A 399 25.47 5.83 2.77
C TRP A 399 26.72 5.20 2.14
N LEU A 400 26.61 4.74 0.89
CA LEU A 400 27.72 4.15 0.15
C LEU A 400 28.91 5.10 0.09
N LEU A 401 28.70 6.35 -0.33
CA LEU A 401 29.73 7.38 -0.47
C LEU A 401 30.38 7.76 0.86
N SER A 402 29.64 7.67 1.98
CA SER A 402 30.16 8.01 3.31
C SER A 402 30.92 6.86 3.99
N HIS A 403 30.78 5.63 3.51
CA HIS A 403 31.37 4.43 4.12
C HIS A 403 32.35 3.72 3.17
N MET A 404 32.69 4.32 2.01
CA MET A 404 33.59 3.71 0.99
C MET A 404 34.98 3.34 1.52
N ASP A 405 35.45 4.03 2.54
CA ASP A 405 36.79 3.85 3.12
C ASP A 405 36.77 2.96 4.38
N ASP A 406 35.62 2.39 4.74
CA ASP A 406 35.50 1.59 5.94
C ASP A 406 36.25 0.24 5.80
N PRO A 407 37.02 -0.18 6.83
CA PRO A 407 37.88 -1.35 6.74
C PRO A 407 37.12 -2.68 6.61
N ASP A 408 35.81 -2.69 6.88
CA ASP A 408 34.93 -3.85 6.74
C ASP A 408 34.06 -3.79 5.48
N ILE A 409 34.17 -2.75 4.62
CA ILE A 409 33.32 -2.62 3.43
C ILE A 409 33.58 -3.70 2.38
N ASP A 410 34.81 -4.23 2.33
CA ASP A 410 35.20 -5.36 1.48
C ASP A 410 34.98 -6.73 2.13
N ALA A 411 34.54 -6.78 3.39
CA ALA A 411 34.26 -8.06 4.05
C ALA A 411 33.07 -8.76 3.36
N PRO A 412 33.16 -10.06 3.04
CA PRO A 412 32.10 -10.77 2.35
C PRO A 412 30.80 -10.76 3.16
N ILE A 413 29.68 -10.42 2.51
CA ILE A 413 28.34 -10.66 3.04
C ILE A 413 28.21 -12.19 3.07
N GLN A 414 28.07 -12.80 4.25
CA GLN A 414 28.09 -14.25 4.35
C GLN A 414 26.93 -14.90 3.58
N SER A 415 27.21 -15.47 2.40
CA SER A 415 26.42 -16.50 1.69
C SER A 415 27.25 -17.17 0.56
N GLU A 416 27.06 -18.48 0.31
CA GLU A 416 27.82 -19.34 -0.64
C GLU A 416 27.06 -19.62 -1.98
N ALA A 417 27.74 -20.04 -3.08
CA ALA A 417 27.41 -19.83 -4.52
C ALA A 417 27.55 -21.03 -5.55
N LYS A 418 27.00 -20.93 -6.82
CA LYS A 418 27.61 -21.17 -8.23
C LYS A 418 26.84 -21.91 -9.42
N ASN A 419 27.26 -21.70 -10.73
CA ASN A 419 26.74 -22.15 -12.11
C ASN A 419 27.84 -22.35 -13.28
N GLU A 420 27.71 -23.26 -14.35
CA GLU A 420 28.08 -23.18 -15.86
C GLU A 420 27.96 -24.52 -16.76
N ALA A 421 28.01 -24.50 -18.14
CA ALA A 421 27.40 -25.46 -19.15
C ALA A 421 28.32 -26.42 -20.02
N ASP A 422 27.74 -27.42 -20.76
CA ASP A 422 28.41 -28.37 -21.72
C ASP A 422 28.84 -29.73 -21.10
N PRO A 423 29.21 -30.77 -21.87
CA PRO A 423 28.81 -32.22 -21.80
C PRO A 423 27.45 -32.62 -21.22
N SER A 424 26.92 -31.79 -20.32
CA SER A 424 25.61 -31.93 -19.72
C SER A 424 24.49 -31.83 -20.74
N LYS A 425 24.59 -31.01 -21.81
CA LYS A 425 23.50 -30.81 -22.78
C LYS A 425 23.07 -32.09 -23.50
N VAL A 426 24.03 -32.97 -23.78
CA VAL A 426 23.78 -34.30 -24.36
C VAL A 426 23.18 -35.23 -23.31
N ALA A 427 23.69 -35.21 -22.07
CA ALA A 427 23.07 -35.92 -20.95
C ALA A 427 21.68 -35.37 -20.59
N THR A 428 21.40 -34.09 -20.83
CA THR A 428 20.12 -33.40 -20.56
C THR A 428 19.04 -33.97 -21.47
N LEU A 429 19.32 -34.10 -22.77
CA LEU A 429 18.40 -34.78 -23.68
C LEU A 429 18.25 -36.27 -23.35
N VAL A 430 19.33 -36.92 -22.90
CA VAL A 430 19.26 -38.35 -22.49
C VAL A 430 18.46 -38.56 -21.21
N SER A 431 18.56 -37.62 -20.28
CA SER A 431 17.82 -37.59 -19.02
C SER A 431 16.38 -37.14 -19.18
N PHE A 432 16.07 -36.36 -20.24
CA PHE A 432 14.69 -36.13 -20.70
C PHE A 432 14.02 -37.41 -21.21
N GLY A 433 14.71 -38.56 -21.12
CA GLY A 433 14.22 -39.89 -21.45
C GLY A 433 14.46 -40.27 -22.91
N PHE A 434 15.18 -39.43 -23.66
CA PHE A 434 15.51 -39.73 -25.04
C PHE A 434 16.76 -40.61 -25.12
N ASP A 435 16.81 -41.49 -26.11
CA ASP A 435 18.00 -42.32 -26.30
C ASP A 435 19.23 -41.44 -26.64
N GLU A 436 20.41 -41.81 -26.13
CA GLU A 436 21.66 -41.06 -26.32
C GLU A 436 22.05 -40.89 -27.79
N GLU A 437 21.66 -41.83 -28.66
CA GLU A 437 21.85 -41.66 -30.09
C GLU A 437 20.87 -40.65 -30.73
N ILE A 438 19.66 -40.49 -30.18
CA ILE A 438 18.61 -39.57 -30.69
C ILE A 438 18.89 -38.14 -30.21
N ALA A 439 19.27 -37.97 -28.94
CA ALA A 439 19.71 -36.71 -28.34
C ALA A 439 20.88 -36.07 -29.12
N ARG A 440 21.89 -36.88 -29.49
CA ARG A 440 23.03 -36.39 -30.28
C ARG A 440 22.67 -36.05 -31.72
N LYS A 441 21.77 -36.80 -32.37
CA LYS A 441 21.31 -36.51 -33.75
C LYS A 441 20.43 -35.25 -33.81
N ALA A 442 19.56 -35.08 -32.83
CA ALA A 442 18.69 -33.92 -32.73
C ALA A 442 19.48 -32.62 -32.52
N LEU A 443 20.51 -32.63 -31.66
CA LEU A 443 21.45 -31.50 -31.47
C LEU A 443 22.28 -31.18 -32.72
N LYS A 444 22.52 -32.17 -33.60
CA LYS A 444 23.33 -32.01 -34.81
C LYS A 444 22.53 -31.47 -36.01
N ALA A 445 21.25 -31.83 -36.13
CA ALA A 445 20.34 -31.30 -37.17
C ALA A 445 19.85 -29.87 -36.87
N SER A 446 19.91 -29.46 -35.60
CA SER A 446 19.51 -28.14 -35.11
C SER A 446 20.68 -27.16 -34.90
N GLY A 447 21.91 -27.56 -35.27
CA GLY A 447 23.10 -26.69 -35.23
C GLY A 447 23.67 -26.43 -33.84
N GLY A 448 23.35 -27.26 -32.83
CA GLY A 448 23.83 -27.15 -31.44
C GLY A 448 22.83 -26.55 -30.45
N ASP A 449 21.59 -26.32 -30.86
CA ASP A 449 20.51 -25.73 -30.07
C ASP A 449 19.58 -26.82 -29.47
N ILE A 450 19.43 -26.86 -28.13
CA ILE A 450 18.67 -27.92 -27.43
C ILE A 450 17.17 -27.80 -27.72
N GLU A 451 16.62 -26.59 -27.86
CA GLU A 451 15.19 -26.42 -28.05
C GLU A 451 14.76 -26.93 -29.43
N LYS A 452 15.51 -26.57 -30.49
CA LYS A 452 15.25 -27.13 -31.83
C LYS A 452 15.50 -28.64 -31.90
N ALA A 453 16.45 -29.16 -31.13
CA ALA A 453 16.67 -30.59 -31.00
C ALA A 453 15.49 -31.29 -30.31
N THR A 454 14.98 -30.71 -29.22
CA THR A 454 13.87 -31.28 -28.44
C THR A 454 12.56 -31.23 -29.25
N ASP A 455 12.32 -30.15 -29.99
CA ASP A 455 11.16 -30.00 -30.86
C ASP A 455 11.18 -31.01 -32.03
N TRP A 456 12.37 -31.25 -32.60
CA TRP A 456 12.58 -32.29 -33.62
C TRP A 456 12.32 -33.71 -33.08
N ILE A 457 12.52 -33.94 -31.77
CA ILE A 457 12.28 -35.23 -31.12
C ILE A 457 10.81 -35.45 -30.78
N PHE A 458 10.09 -34.41 -30.31
CA PHE A 458 8.72 -34.54 -29.83
C PHE A 458 7.66 -34.56 -30.93
N ASN A 459 7.96 -34.08 -32.13
CA ASN A 459 6.96 -33.99 -33.20
C ASN A 459 7.35 -34.76 -34.47
N PRO A 460 7.51 -36.10 -34.42
CA PRO A 460 7.79 -36.89 -35.62
C PRO A 460 6.58 -36.97 -36.57
N SER A 461 5.36 -36.65 -36.10
CA SER A 461 4.12 -36.69 -36.91
C SER A 461 3.62 -35.33 -37.41
N ALA A 462 4.39 -34.23 -37.25
CA ALA A 462 4.27 -33.06 -38.12
C ALA A 462 4.60 -33.36 -39.61
N ALA A 463 4.71 -34.65 -39.96
CA ALA A 463 4.73 -35.17 -41.32
C ALA A 463 3.40 -35.79 -41.80
N ALA A 464 2.32 -35.86 -41.00
CA ALA A 464 1.08 -36.52 -41.44
C ALA A 464 -0.21 -35.80 -41.05
N SER A 465 -0.64 -34.90 -41.94
CA SER A 465 -1.95 -34.24 -41.98
C SER A 465 -3.03 -35.13 -42.64
N GLY A 466 -4.26 -35.15 -42.10
CA GLY A 466 -5.53 -35.34 -42.85
C GLY A 466 -6.37 -36.61 -42.56
N PRO A 467 -7.60 -36.70 -43.10
CA PRO A 467 -8.81 -35.99 -42.66
C PRO A 467 -10.02 -36.94 -42.41
N ASP A 468 -10.87 -36.69 -41.41
CA ASP A 468 -12.34 -36.88 -41.54
C ASP A 468 -13.14 -36.45 -40.28
N ALA A 469 -14.06 -35.51 -40.54
CA ALA A 469 -15.34 -35.16 -39.92
C ALA A 469 -15.64 -35.43 -38.42
N ALA A 470 -15.67 -34.32 -37.67
CA ALA A 470 -16.79 -33.80 -36.87
C ALA A 470 -17.66 -34.73 -35.99
N THR A 471 -17.61 -34.49 -34.68
CA THR A 471 -18.79 -34.01 -33.93
C THR A 471 -18.37 -33.29 -32.65
N SER A 472 -19.02 -32.16 -32.39
CA SER A 472 -18.74 -31.18 -31.34
C SER A 472 -18.96 -31.72 -29.92
N SER A 473 -17.89 -31.75 -29.12
CA SER A 473 -17.94 -31.72 -27.66
C SER A 473 -17.52 -30.33 -27.18
N SER A 474 -18.22 -29.81 -26.18
CA SER A 474 -17.75 -28.71 -25.35
C SER A 474 -16.36 -29.07 -24.82
N VAL A 475 -15.32 -28.40 -25.31
CA VAL A 475 -13.96 -28.54 -24.79
C VAL A 475 -13.92 -27.92 -23.39
N ASP A 476 -14.08 -28.76 -22.37
CA ASP A 476 -13.51 -28.48 -21.05
C ASP A 476 -12.02 -28.18 -21.26
N ALA A 477 -11.58 -26.99 -20.84
CA ALA A 477 -10.16 -26.70 -20.80
C ALA A 477 -9.50 -27.78 -19.93
N PRO A 478 -8.40 -28.43 -20.39
CA PRO A 478 -7.77 -29.50 -19.63
C PRO A 478 -7.23 -28.90 -18.33
N LEU A 479 -7.91 -29.21 -17.22
CA LEU A 479 -7.42 -28.89 -15.89
C LEU A 479 -6.11 -29.65 -15.68
N SER A 480 -5.10 -28.98 -15.13
CA SER A 480 -3.82 -29.62 -14.83
C SER A 480 -3.99 -30.60 -13.67
N ASP A 481 -4.29 -31.85 -13.96
CA ASP A 481 -4.35 -32.92 -12.97
C ASP A 481 -2.94 -33.44 -12.63
N GLY A 482 -2.79 -34.14 -11.51
CA GLY A 482 -1.51 -34.70 -11.07
C GLY A 482 -1.57 -35.24 -9.65
N ASP A 483 -0.46 -35.82 -9.18
CA ASP A 483 -0.38 -36.39 -7.84
C ASP A 483 -0.82 -35.40 -6.75
N GLY A 484 -1.71 -35.84 -5.86
CA GLY A 484 -2.26 -35.03 -4.77
C GLY A 484 -1.27 -34.72 -3.63
N LYS A 485 0.03 -34.65 -3.93
CA LYS A 485 1.09 -34.33 -2.97
C LYS A 485 1.43 -32.86 -3.09
N TYR A 486 1.34 -32.14 -1.97
CA TYR A 486 1.54 -30.71 -1.93
C TYR A 486 2.51 -30.30 -0.82
N ARG A 487 3.24 -29.21 -1.07
CA ARG A 487 4.07 -28.52 -0.08
C ARG A 487 3.43 -27.18 0.24
N LEU A 488 3.34 -26.86 1.53
CA LEU A 488 2.89 -25.54 1.97
C LEU A 488 3.95 -24.49 1.57
N ILE A 489 3.53 -23.48 0.80
CA ILE A 489 4.41 -22.43 0.29
C ILE A 489 4.04 -21.03 0.77
N GLY A 490 2.84 -20.84 1.30
CA GLY A 490 2.39 -19.55 1.80
C GLY A 490 1.19 -19.68 2.73
N LEU A 491 1.04 -18.71 3.62
CA LEU A 491 -0.09 -18.61 4.53
C LEU A 491 -0.43 -17.15 4.77
N VAL A 492 -1.71 -16.87 5.03
CA VAL A 492 -2.20 -15.55 5.42
C VAL A 492 -2.92 -15.73 6.74
N SER A 493 -2.50 -14.98 7.74
CA SER A 493 -3.08 -15.00 9.08
C SER A 493 -3.87 -13.73 9.30
N HIS A 494 -5.13 -13.89 9.71
CA HIS A 494 -5.91 -12.79 10.29
C HIS A 494 -5.62 -12.75 11.78
N MET A 495 -5.18 -11.59 12.26
CA MET A 495 -4.85 -11.32 13.65
C MET A 495 -5.89 -10.33 14.18
N GLY A 496 -7.02 -10.86 14.62
CA GLY A 496 -8.10 -10.09 15.20
C GLY A 496 -9.12 -11.03 15.83
N THR A 497 -9.89 -10.53 16.79
CA THR A 497 -10.97 -11.30 17.42
C THR A 497 -12.33 -11.03 16.81
N SER A 498 -12.42 -10.10 15.86
CA SER A 498 -13.63 -9.76 15.14
C SER A 498 -13.54 -10.22 13.69
N THR A 499 -14.67 -10.57 13.08
CA THR A 499 -14.75 -10.82 11.63
C THR A 499 -14.74 -9.53 10.81
N GLN A 500 -15.01 -8.39 11.45
CA GLN A 500 -15.12 -7.07 10.80
C GLN A 500 -13.80 -6.28 10.88
N CYS A 501 -12.93 -6.60 11.84
CA CYS A 501 -11.66 -5.90 12.02
C CYS A 501 -10.55 -6.85 12.48
N GLY A 502 -9.35 -6.61 12.00
CA GLY A 502 -8.14 -7.32 12.40
C GLY A 502 -7.03 -7.13 11.38
N HIS A 503 -5.81 -7.47 11.80
CA HIS A 503 -4.63 -7.24 11.00
C HIS A 503 -4.25 -8.46 10.18
N TYR A 504 -3.90 -8.29 8.91
CA TYR A 504 -3.49 -9.40 8.07
C TYR A 504 -1.98 -9.41 7.89
N VAL A 505 -1.38 -10.56 8.16
CA VAL A 505 0.03 -10.82 7.89
C VAL A 505 0.17 -12.02 6.97
N ALA A 506 1.16 -11.98 6.09
CA ALA A 506 1.45 -13.07 5.18
C ALA A 506 2.78 -13.72 5.55
N HIS A 507 2.85 -15.05 5.54
CA HIS A 507 4.13 -15.77 5.56
C HIS A 507 4.30 -16.55 4.28
N VAL A 508 5.52 -16.51 3.76
CA VAL A 508 5.86 -16.98 2.43
C VAL A 508 7.14 -17.79 2.52
N TYR A 509 7.12 -19.02 2.00
CA TYR A 509 8.31 -19.84 1.91
C TYR A 509 9.10 -19.49 0.64
N LYS A 510 10.28 -18.89 0.81
CA LYS A 510 11.18 -18.45 -0.25
C LYS A 510 12.61 -18.90 0.06
N GLU A 511 13.32 -19.39 -0.95
CA GLU A 511 14.76 -19.68 -0.87
C GLU A 511 15.14 -20.58 0.33
N GLY A 512 14.28 -21.53 0.69
CA GLY A 512 14.53 -22.46 1.79
C GLY A 512 14.18 -21.94 3.19
N ARG A 513 13.60 -20.73 3.31
CA ARG A 513 13.23 -20.12 4.59
C ARG A 513 11.82 -19.51 4.55
N TRP A 514 11.23 -19.31 5.73
CA TRP A 514 9.97 -18.60 5.87
C TRP A 514 10.23 -17.11 6.06
N VAL A 515 9.38 -16.30 5.42
CA VAL A 515 9.47 -14.85 5.38
C VAL A 515 8.12 -14.29 5.77
N ILE A 516 8.09 -13.40 6.76
CA ILE A 516 6.89 -12.65 7.13
C ILE A 516 6.85 -11.34 6.34
N PHE A 517 5.69 -11.04 5.76
CA PHE A 517 5.32 -9.78 5.14
C PHE A 517 4.21 -9.16 6.01
N ASN A 518 4.56 -8.09 6.70
CA ASN A 518 3.68 -7.34 7.57
C ASN A 518 3.75 -5.87 7.17
N ASP A 519 2.83 -5.46 6.31
CA ASP A 519 2.85 -4.17 5.64
C ASP A 519 4.24 -3.83 5.06
N ASP A 520 4.80 -2.69 5.44
CA ASP A 520 6.11 -2.17 5.05
C ASP A 520 7.28 -2.99 5.62
N LYS A 521 7.03 -3.88 6.58
CA LYS A 521 8.06 -4.69 7.25
C LYS A 521 8.13 -6.11 6.68
N VAL A 522 9.32 -6.49 6.26
CA VAL A 522 9.62 -7.83 5.75
C VAL A 522 10.78 -8.42 6.55
N GLY A 523 10.64 -9.66 7.01
CA GLY A 523 11.65 -10.30 7.85
C GLY A 523 11.64 -11.82 7.80
N VAL A 524 12.69 -12.42 8.33
CA VAL A 524 12.77 -13.89 8.49
C VAL A 524 11.79 -14.34 9.56
N SER A 525 10.95 -15.31 9.24
CA SER A 525 10.14 -16.05 10.21
C SER A 525 10.78 -17.41 10.47
N LYS A 526 11.00 -17.76 11.74
CA LYS A 526 11.60 -19.03 12.14
C LYS A 526 10.50 -20.07 12.42
N ASN A 527 9.42 -19.65 13.05
CA ASN A 527 8.26 -20.41 13.47
C ASN A 527 6.96 -19.75 12.97
N PRO A 528 6.66 -19.86 11.67
CA PRO A 528 5.43 -19.29 11.13
C PRO A 528 4.19 -19.93 11.79
N PRO A 529 3.12 -19.16 12.09
CA PRO A 529 1.94 -19.63 12.81
C PRO A 529 1.01 -20.47 11.90
N LYS A 530 1.47 -21.66 11.50
CA LYS A 530 0.77 -22.55 10.56
C LYS A 530 -0.61 -22.99 11.05
N ASP A 531 -0.84 -23.03 12.37
CA ASP A 531 -2.12 -23.49 12.94
C ASP A 531 -3.15 -22.37 13.08
N MET A 532 -2.75 -21.11 12.86
CA MET A 532 -3.60 -19.92 13.01
C MET A 532 -3.80 -19.16 11.70
N ALA A 533 -3.45 -19.77 10.57
CA ALA A 533 -3.63 -19.13 9.28
C ALA A 533 -5.08 -19.23 8.79
N TYR A 534 -5.55 -18.14 8.20
CA TYR A 534 -6.86 -18.03 7.58
C TYR A 534 -6.88 -18.58 6.15
N LEU A 535 -5.82 -18.33 5.36
CA LEU A 535 -5.65 -18.89 4.02
C LEU A 535 -4.33 -19.65 3.91
N TYR A 536 -4.35 -20.76 3.16
CA TYR A 536 -3.19 -21.60 2.91
C TYR A 536 -2.93 -21.74 1.41
N PHE A 537 -1.66 -21.65 1.03
CA PHE A 537 -1.20 -21.76 -0.35
C PHE A 537 -0.27 -22.95 -0.46
N TYR A 538 -0.66 -23.89 -1.31
CA TYR A 538 0.02 -25.16 -1.52
C TYR A 538 0.54 -25.25 -2.95
N GLU A 539 1.81 -25.63 -3.09
CA GLU A 539 2.44 -25.95 -4.35
C GLU A 539 2.42 -27.46 -4.54
N ARG A 540 1.93 -27.94 -5.69
CA ARG A 540 1.98 -29.37 -5.99
C ARG A 540 3.44 -29.79 -6.14
N ILE A 541 3.86 -30.77 -5.35
CA ILE A 541 5.18 -31.39 -5.49
C ILE A 541 5.09 -32.22 -6.77
N GLN A 542 5.87 -31.84 -7.78
CA GLN A 542 6.04 -32.70 -8.94
C GLN A 542 6.86 -33.91 -8.47
N SER A 543 6.20 -35.07 -8.39
CA SER A 543 6.82 -36.37 -8.10
C SER A 543 7.86 -36.74 -9.14
#